data_AF-A0A9E1X775-F1
#
_entry.id   AF-A0A9E1X775-F1
#
_cell.length_a   1.000
_cell.length_b   1.000
_cell.length_c   1.000
_cell.angle_alpha   90.00
_cell.angle_beta   90.00
_cell.angle_gamma   90.00
#
_symmetry.space_group_name_H-M   'P 1'
#
loop_
_entity.id
_entity.type
_entity.pdbx_description
1 polymer ?
#
loop_
_entity_poly.entity_id
_entity_poly.type
_entity_poly.pdbx_seq_one_letter_code
_entity_poly.pdbx_strand_id
1 'polypeptide(L)'
;MKYLKQILKPYIYLIYASVLFGKDIPQLLDIYTTEKENSYTLVMEFNNGNFEYVTTETFAPPSVSILFKNLNWDRGNFIKKGNQGPLYQYAISIPRNNNQKEIKKILQLKLDFTRVPDYLVKIERPKGKNKKHKLKVTWVKNRKKKSPRHSQSPTTRLPESRVSLNFQAAKLVNVVRMLVSQENFNLIMGDEVQGEVTMNLNDVSLETALDGILHVNNYEWFMQDNIIVVQPMTTKQTMSGELTTRMFRLNYTTGTMISEAVKEVLTPRGKIKALSSTASTKVEPGEKDILMVTDIPTNFALIEGVISSLDIPTEQINIAVKFIETTLKHDEIIGINWDLRESMSLINSGNTDTSNSFDLGYLLMGDQTMNFATLSKPVVSAILSILANDGSTKLLQEPQVTTMNNSPANIVVGTTIPLLVPQGEGSVFGTNPYTYEDQHVNVSLDVLPRVNQDKIISMKIDAVVQSIIGFVGKDQRPMISTRSTNTSVRVKNGETLLIGGLIFDTEQEIASKVPILGDIPLIKWLFRSNDKNREQRELLIFITPTVISNDT
;
A
#
# COMPACT_ATOMS: atom_id res chain seq x y z
N MET A 1 7.90 17.34 -10.29
CA MET A 1 8.13 18.81 -10.35
C MET A 1 9.64 19.11 -10.43
N LYS A 2 10.20 19.04 -11.63
CA LYS A 2 11.23 19.94 -12.17
C LYS A 2 10.62 20.28 -13.54
N TYR A 3 10.09 21.47 -13.82
CA TYR A 3 10.68 22.79 -13.68
C TYR A 3 9.59 23.82 -13.32
N LEU A 4 9.83 24.59 -12.26
CA LEU A 4 9.36 25.97 -12.19
C LEU A 4 10.47 26.81 -11.55
N LYS A 5 11.37 27.34 -12.39
CA LYS A 5 12.11 28.58 -12.16
C LYS A 5 11.53 29.53 -13.21
N GLN A 6 11.06 30.74 -12.94
CA GLN A 6 11.27 31.61 -11.79
C GLN A 6 10.27 32.80 -11.89
N ILE A 7 9.70 33.22 -10.74
CA ILE A 7 9.17 34.57 -10.38
C ILE A 7 7.82 34.98 -11.06
N LEU A 8 6.76 35.50 -10.39
CA LEU A 8 6.60 36.39 -9.22
C LEU A 8 5.18 36.23 -8.57
N LYS A 9 5.05 36.61 -7.30
CA LYS A 9 3.80 36.72 -6.47
C LYS A 9 3.13 38.12 -6.70
N PRO A 10 1.96 38.46 -6.10
CA PRO A 10 0.61 38.47 -6.67
C PRO A 10 0.00 39.87 -6.97
N TYR A 11 -1.13 39.89 -7.72
CA TYR A 11 -2.21 40.90 -7.82
C TYR A 11 -1.91 42.38 -8.22
N ILE A 12 -2.63 42.82 -9.28
CA ILE A 12 -3.05 44.20 -9.67
C ILE A 12 -1.96 45.14 -10.25
N TYR A 13 -1.98 45.37 -11.57
CA TYR A 13 -2.27 46.68 -12.21
C TYR A 13 -2.16 46.60 -13.75
N LEU A 14 -3.20 47.15 -14.38
CA LEU A 14 -3.32 47.85 -15.67
C LEU A 14 -2.60 47.45 -16.99
N ILE A 15 -3.49 47.36 -17.97
CA ILE A 15 -3.47 47.69 -19.40
C ILE A 15 -2.57 48.89 -19.82
N TYR A 16 -2.10 48.83 -21.08
CA TYR A 16 -1.42 49.82 -21.96
C TYR A 16 0.11 49.72 -21.91
N ALA A 17 0.89 49.73 -23.01
CA ALA A 17 0.75 50.02 -24.45
C ALA A 17 2.02 49.42 -25.13
N SER A 18 2.22 49.23 -26.44
CA SER A 18 1.58 49.50 -27.72
C SER A 18 2.38 48.70 -28.78
N VAL A 19 1.71 47.95 -29.67
CA VAL A 19 1.60 48.22 -31.13
C VAL A 19 2.93 48.41 -31.86
N LEU A 20 3.28 47.45 -32.74
CA LEU A 20 3.72 47.69 -34.12
C LEU A 20 3.92 46.34 -34.87
N PHE A 21 3.63 46.37 -36.17
CA PHE A 21 3.49 45.26 -37.14
C PHE A 21 2.14 44.53 -37.16
N GLY A 22 1.31 44.92 -38.13
CA GLY A 22 0.25 44.07 -38.67
C GLY A 22 0.83 42.70 -39.02
N LYS A 23 0.33 41.66 -38.36
CA LYS A 23 0.73 40.28 -38.60
C LYS A 23 -0.52 39.48 -38.88
N ASP A 24 -0.58 38.91 -40.07
CA ASP A 24 -1.57 37.92 -40.45
C ASP A 24 -1.75 36.89 -39.33
N ILE A 25 -3.01 36.64 -38.98
CA ILE A 25 -3.37 35.68 -37.94
C ILE A 25 -2.83 34.31 -38.37
N PRO A 26 -1.99 33.64 -37.55
CA PRO A 26 -1.43 32.35 -37.91
C PRO A 26 -2.56 31.32 -38.12
N GLN A 27 -2.44 30.50 -39.15
CA GLN A 27 -3.37 29.43 -39.50
C GLN A 27 -2.66 28.08 -39.36
N LEU A 28 -3.33 27.13 -38.71
CA LEU A 28 -2.90 25.73 -38.65
C LEU A 28 -3.21 25.06 -40.01
N LEU A 29 -2.17 24.65 -40.73
CA LEU A 29 -2.26 24.07 -42.06
C LEU A 29 -2.44 22.55 -42.02
N ASP A 30 -1.73 21.87 -41.12
CA ASP A 30 -1.74 20.42 -41.03
C ASP A 30 -1.30 19.90 -39.66
N ILE A 31 -1.71 18.68 -39.32
CA ILE A 31 -1.33 17.96 -38.10
C ILE A 31 -1.21 16.46 -38.36
N TYR A 32 -0.02 15.91 -38.14
CA TYR A 32 0.28 14.49 -38.34
C TYR A 32 1.30 13.96 -37.33
N THR A 33 1.32 12.65 -37.13
CA THR A 33 2.32 11.96 -36.32
C THR A 33 3.44 11.41 -37.20
N THR A 34 4.66 11.46 -36.69
CA THR A 34 5.85 10.88 -37.32
C THR A 34 6.55 9.96 -36.32
N GLU A 35 7.15 8.90 -36.84
CA GLU A 35 7.83 7.90 -36.05
C GLU A 35 9.33 7.95 -36.30
N LYS A 36 10.11 7.93 -35.22
CA LYS A 36 11.57 7.78 -35.24
C LYS A 36 11.97 6.55 -34.44
N GLU A 37 13.22 6.15 -34.56
CA GLU A 37 13.77 4.91 -33.98
C GLU A 37 13.42 4.75 -32.48
N ASN A 38 13.51 5.82 -31.69
CA ASN A 38 13.30 5.77 -30.24
C ASN A 38 12.21 6.73 -29.71
N SER A 39 11.46 7.40 -30.60
CA SER A 39 10.45 8.41 -30.21
C SER A 39 9.32 8.55 -31.23
N TYR A 40 8.15 8.96 -30.76
CA TYR A 40 7.07 9.47 -31.59
C TYR A 40 7.01 10.99 -31.53
N THR A 41 6.67 11.64 -32.63
CA THR A 41 6.54 13.09 -32.71
C THR A 41 5.22 13.48 -33.39
N LEU A 42 4.38 14.23 -32.70
CA LEU A 42 3.26 14.96 -33.32
C LEU A 42 3.77 16.27 -33.89
N VAL A 43 3.49 16.53 -35.16
CA VAL A 43 3.91 17.72 -35.90
C VAL A 43 2.68 18.53 -36.28
N MET A 44 2.66 19.81 -35.92
CA MET A 44 1.69 20.80 -36.40
C MET A 44 2.40 21.81 -37.31
N GLU A 45 1.86 22.03 -38.51
CA GLU A 45 2.40 22.98 -39.48
C GLU A 45 1.58 24.27 -39.52
N PHE A 46 2.25 25.42 -39.44
CA PHE A 46 1.64 26.76 -39.43
C PHE A 46 2.18 27.62 -40.57
N ASN A 47 1.36 28.55 -41.06
CA ASN A 47 1.77 29.54 -42.07
C ASN A 47 2.73 30.62 -41.49
N ASN A 48 2.67 30.89 -40.18
CA ASN A 48 3.47 31.89 -39.47
C ASN A 48 3.70 31.42 -38.01
N GLY A 49 4.80 31.83 -37.38
CA GLY A 49 5.20 31.43 -36.02
C GLY A 49 4.70 32.36 -34.90
N ASN A 50 3.80 33.31 -35.19
CA ASN A 50 3.36 34.34 -34.24
C ASN A 50 2.10 33.93 -33.46
N PHE A 51 2.16 32.80 -32.75
CA PHE A 51 1.07 32.29 -31.90
C PHE A 51 1.57 32.04 -30.47
N GLU A 52 0.70 32.27 -29.50
CA GLU A 52 0.95 31.96 -28.09
C GLU A 52 0.29 30.63 -27.74
N TYR A 53 0.93 29.83 -26.89
CA TYR A 53 0.36 28.57 -26.42
C TYR A 53 0.63 28.34 -24.93
N VAL A 54 -0.29 27.63 -24.27
CA VAL A 54 -0.15 27.18 -22.88
C VAL A 54 -0.35 25.67 -22.84
N THR A 55 0.60 24.96 -22.24
CA THR A 55 0.52 23.51 -21.99
C THR A 55 -0.02 23.25 -20.59
N THR A 56 -1.03 22.40 -20.48
CA THR A 56 -1.57 21.88 -19.22
C THR A 56 -1.51 20.36 -19.20
N GLU A 57 -1.16 19.81 -18.05
CA GLU A 57 -1.09 18.36 -17.84
C GLU A 57 -2.18 17.94 -16.86
N THR A 58 -2.83 16.83 -17.17
CA THR A 58 -3.85 16.21 -16.33
C THR A 58 -3.46 14.77 -16.10
N PHE A 59 -3.48 14.32 -14.85
CA PHE A 59 -3.04 12.97 -14.49
C PHE A 59 -4.16 11.93 -14.54
N ALA A 60 -5.42 12.36 -14.42
CA ALA A 60 -6.59 11.48 -14.49
C ALA A 60 -7.77 12.21 -15.17
N PRO A 61 -8.18 11.80 -16.39
CA PRO A 61 -7.48 10.87 -17.29
C PRO A 61 -6.13 11.46 -17.77
N PRO A 62 -5.12 10.64 -18.09
CA PRO A 62 -3.77 11.12 -18.44
C PRO A 62 -3.80 11.86 -19.78
N SER A 63 -3.72 13.19 -19.75
CA SER A 63 -3.74 13.99 -20.98
C SER A 63 -2.87 15.25 -20.91
N VAL A 64 -2.30 15.61 -22.05
CA VAL A 64 -1.59 16.88 -22.26
C VAL A 64 -2.44 17.74 -23.16
N SER A 65 -2.87 18.91 -22.68
CA SER A 65 -3.61 19.90 -23.47
C SER A 65 -2.71 21.07 -23.84
N ILE A 66 -2.76 21.48 -25.10
CA ILE A 66 -2.08 22.67 -25.61
C ILE A 66 -3.16 23.63 -26.09
N LEU A 67 -3.28 24.78 -25.42
CA LEU A 67 -4.24 25.82 -25.77
C LEU A 67 -3.53 26.95 -26.50
N PHE A 68 -3.86 27.13 -27.78
CA PHE A 68 -3.35 28.18 -28.64
C PHE A 68 -4.26 29.41 -28.58
N LYS A 69 -3.67 30.60 -28.44
CA LYS A 69 -4.35 31.88 -28.55
C LYS A 69 -3.98 32.56 -29.87
N ASN A 70 -4.95 33.25 -30.46
CA ASN A 70 -4.80 33.99 -31.71
C ASN A 70 -4.43 33.11 -32.92
N LEU A 71 -5.07 31.94 -33.04
CA LEU A 71 -4.82 30.96 -34.11
C LEU A 71 -6.10 30.69 -34.92
N ASN A 72 -6.03 30.75 -36.25
CA ASN A 72 -7.14 30.45 -37.15
C ASN A 72 -7.19 28.94 -37.50
N TRP A 73 -8.39 28.36 -37.44
CA TRP A 73 -8.66 26.96 -37.78
C TRP A 73 -10.06 26.83 -38.38
N ASP A 74 -10.14 26.35 -39.60
CA ASP A 74 -11.35 26.31 -40.44
C ASP A 74 -11.91 24.89 -40.67
N ARG A 75 -11.18 23.84 -40.26
CA ARG A 75 -11.55 22.44 -40.51
C ARG A 75 -12.40 21.79 -39.41
N GLY A 76 -12.83 22.54 -38.40
CA GLY A 76 -13.71 22.06 -37.33
C GLY A 76 -13.07 21.08 -36.35
N ASN A 77 -13.85 20.64 -35.35
CA ASN A 77 -13.35 19.74 -34.30
C ASN A 77 -13.18 18.31 -34.85
N PHE A 78 -12.10 17.63 -34.49
CA PHE A 78 -11.92 16.23 -34.84
C PHE A 78 -11.16 15.47 -33.76
N ILE A 79 -11.31 14.15 -33.76
CA ILE A 79 -10.59 13.22 -32.89
C ILE A 79 -9.93 12.18 -33.80
N LYS A 80 -8.63 11.93 -33.61
CA LYS A 80 -7.89 10.89 -34.32
C LYS A 80 -7.35 9.88 -33.33
N LYS A 81 -7.79 8.63 -33.46
CA LYS A 81 -7.24 7.49 -32.72
C LYS A 81 -5.90 7.07 -33.36
N GLY A 82 -4.91 6.76 -32.53
CA GLY A 82 -3.57 6.39 -32.97
C GLY A 82 -3.08 5.10 -32.30
N ASN A 83 -2.24 4.34 -33.00
CA ASN A 83 -1.62 3.11 -32.48
C ASN A 83 -0.23 3.35 -31.84
N GLN A 84 0.11 4.61 -31.54
CA GLN A 84 1.46 5.03 -31.13
C GLN A 84 1.59 5.13 -29.61
N GLY A 85 1.48 3.98 -28.94
CA GLY A 85 1.56 3.88 -27.48
C GLY A 85 2.82 4.55 -26.93
N PRO A 86 2.72 5.45 -25.93
CA PRO A 86 1.59 5.65 -25.01
C PRO A 86 0.45 6.57 -25.48
N LEU A 87 0.55 7.26 -26.63
CA LEU A 87 -0.52 8.11 -27.15
C LEU A 87 -1.55 7.25 -27.90
N TYR A 88 -2.79 7.18 -27.41
CA TYR A 88 -3.84 6.39 -28.07
C TYR A 88 -4.86 7.24 -28.83
N GLN A 89 -4.99 8.53 -28.51
CA GLN A 89 -5.77 9.47 -29.33
C GLN A 89 -5.31 10.92 -29.15
N TYR A 90 -5.61 11.75 -30.14
CA TYR A 90 -5.51 13.20 -30.01
C TYR A 90 -6.73 13.88 -30.62
N ALA A 91 -7.13 15.02 -30.04
CA ALA A 91 -8.29 15.79 -30.44
C ALA A 91 -7.94 17.25 -30.66
N ILE A 92 -8.51 17.86 -31.70
CA ILE A 92 -8.51 19.31 -31.87
C ILE A 92 -9.94 19.82 -31.65
N SER A 93 -10.09 20.83 -30.80
CA SER A 93 -11.37 21.46 -30.51
C SER A 93 -11.28 22.98 -30.37
N ILE A 94 -12.29 23.69 -30.85
CA ILE A 94 -12.51 25.12 -30.58
C ILE A 94 -13.32 25.23 -29.28
N PRO A 95 -12.78 25.85 -28.20
CA PRO A 95 -13.49 25.95 -26.93
C PRO A 95 -14.73 26.84 -27.05
N ARG A 96 -15.75 26.55 -26.25
CA ARG A 96 -17.02 27.31 -26.20
C ARG A 96 -17.04 28.19 -24.95
N ASN A 97 -17.69 29.36 -25.04
CA ASN A 97 -17.96 30.21 -23.88
C ASN A 97 -19.16 29.70 -23.06
N ASN A 98 -19.45 30.37 -21.94
CA ASN A 98 -20.56 30.01 -21.04
C ASN A 98 -21.94 29.98 -21.74
N ASN A 99 -22.08 30.66 -22.89
CA ASN A 99 -23.30 30.69 -23.70
C ASN A 99 -23.26 29.68 -24.87
N GLN A 100 -22.39 28.67 -24.79
CA GLN A 100 -22.18 27.63 -25.80
C GLN A 100 -21.75 28.13 -27.20
N LYS A 101 -21.33 29.40 -27.33
CA LYS A 101 -20.78 29.94 -28.58
C LYS A 101 -19.28 29.64 -28.68
N GLU A 102 -18.84 29.19 -29.85
CA GLU A 102 -17.42 28.95 -30.13
C GLU A 102 -16.59 30.23 -30.01
N ILE A 103 -15.48 30.13 -29.27
CA ILE A 103 -14.54 31.23 -29.11
C ILE A 103 -13.57 31.19 -30.28
N LYS A 104 -13.97 31.85 -31.38
CA LYS A 104 -13.12 31.99 -32.57
C LYS A 104 -11.73 32.50 -32.17
N LYS A 105 -10.69 31.96 -32.81
CA LYS A 105 -9.25 32.27 -32.58
C LYS A 105 -8.60 31.61 -31.34
N ILE A 106 -9.28 30.69 -30.67
CA ILE A 106 -8.68 29.79 -29.68
C ILE A 106 -8.77 28.36 -30.20
N LEU A 107 -7.68 27.61 -30.10
CA LEU A 107 -7.64 26.19 -30.48
C LEU A 107 -7.07 25.37 -29.34
N GLN A 108 -7.72 24.27 -28.99
CA GLN A 108 -7.22 23.32 -28.02
C GLN A 108 -6.82 22.03 -28.73
N LEU A 109 -5.57 21.63 -28.59
CA LEU A 109 -5.10 20.29 -28.90
C LEU A 109 -5.05 19.49 -27.60
N LYS A 110 -5.75 18.36 -27.53
CA LYS A 110 -5.70 17.44 -26.40
C LYS A 110 -5.05 16.13 -26.85
N LEU A 111 -4.05 15.67 -26.11
CA LEU A 111 -3.33 14.41 -26.34
C LEU A 111 -3.65 13.47 -25.18
N ASP A 112 -4.39 12.38 -25.44
CA ASP A 112 -4.74 11.40 -24.40
C ASP A 112 -3.79 10.21 -24.46
N PHE A 113 -3.18 9.93 -23.31
CA PHE A 113 -2.15 8.89 -23.15
C PHE A 113 -2.62 7.80 -22.19
N THR A 114 -2.11 6.58 -22.36
CA THR A 114 -2.28 5.50 -21.36
C THR A 114 -1.54 5.83 -20.07
N ARG A 115 -0.43 6.57 -20.18
CA ARG A 115 0.33 7.21 -19.11
C ARG A 115 1.03 8.44 -19.70
N VAL A 116 0.99 9.59 -19.03
CA VAL A 116 1.70 10.79 -19.51
C VAL A 116 3.21 10.50 -19.60
N PRO A 117 3.82 10.51 -20.80
CA PRO A 117 5.25 10.26 -20.96
C PRO A 117 6.07 11.53 -20.71
N ASP A 118 7.38 11.40 -20.55
CA ASP A 118 8.28 12.54 -20.71
C ASP A 118 8.16 13.04 -22.16
N TYR A 119 7.67 14.28 -22.34
CA TYR A 119 7.47 14.89 -23.65
C TYR A 119 8.24 16.22 -23.76
N LEU A 120 8.66 16.56 -24.98
CA LEU A 120 9.34 17.81 -25.29
C LEU A 120 8.57 18.55 -26.39
N VAL A 121 8.20 19.80 -26.11
CA VAL A 121 7.57 20.71 -27.06
C VAL A 121 8.63 21.63 -27.66
N LYS A 122 8.81 21.61 -28.98
CA LYS A 122 9.78 22.46 -29.68
C LYS A 122 9.14 23.15 -30.88
N ILE A 123 9.34 24.46 -30.99
CA ILE A 123 9.01 25.22 -32.19
C ILE A 123 10.24 25.25 -33.09
N GLU A 124 10.10 24.80 -34.33
CA GLU A 124 11.10 24.90 -35.38
C GLU A 124 10.71 26.02 -36.36
N ARG A 125 11.64 26.97 -36.55
CA ARG A 125 11.56 27.98 -37.60
C ARG A 125 11.83 27.32 -38.98
N PRO A 126 11.23 27.85 -40.06
CA PRO A 126 11.42 27.30 -41.41
C PRO A 126 12.90 27.19 -41.79
N LYS A 127 13.29 26.07 -42.42
CA LYS A 127 14.62 25.86 -43.01
C LYS A 127 14.48 25.71 -44.53
N GLY A 128 15.25 26.48 -45.30
CA GLY A 128 15.28 26.41 -46.77
C GLY A 128 14.07 27.06 -47.47
N LYS A 129 13.72 26.59 -48.68
CA LYS A 129 12.58 27.11 -49.49
C LYS A 129 11.19 26.95 -48.86
N ASN A 130 11.08 26.28 -47.71
CA ASN A 130 9.81 25.95 -47.07
C ASN A 130 9.43 27.05 -46.07
N LYS A 131 8.37 27.82 -46.34
CA LYS A 131 7.93 28.98 -45.51
C LYS A 131 7.13 28.58 -44.25
N LYS A 132 7.00 27.29 -43.92
CA LYS A 132 6.13 26.81 -42.85
C LYS A 132 6.85 26.68 -41.51
N HIS A 133 6.19 27.11 -40.43
CA HIS A 133 6.64 26.90 -39.06
C HIS A 133 6.11 25.55 -38.53
N LYS A 134 6.90 24.84 -37.72
CA LYS A 134 6.49 23.53 -37.15
C LYS A 134 6.52 23.53 -35.64
N LEU A 135 5.45 23.12 -34.97
CA LEU A 135 5.46 22.76 -33.56
C LEU A 135 5.52 21.24 -33.44
N LYS A 136 6.53 20.74 -32.73
CA LYS A 136 6.76 19.31 -32.52
C LYS A 136 6.57 18.96 -31.05
N VAL A 137 5.68 18.01 -30.78
CA VAL A 137 5.54 17.37 -29.46
C VAL A 137 6.15 15.99 -29.58
N THR A 138 7.25 15.72 -28.89
CA THR A 138 8.01 14.45 -28.99
C THR A 138 7.98 13.69 -27.69
N TRP A 139 7.68 12.38 -27.72
CA TRP A 139 7.71 11.49 -26.55
C TRP A 139 8.42 10.17 -26.87
N VAL A 140 8.99 9.53 -25.84
CA VAL A 140 9.84 8.34 -25.98
C VAL A 140 9.01 7.07 -26.19
N LYS A 141 9.50 6.15 -27.03
CA LYS A 141 8.94 4.80 -27.18
C LYS A 141 9.24 3.96 -25.93
N ASN A 142 8.23 3.32 -25.35
CA ASN A 142 8.34 2.47 -24.16
C ASN A 142 9.55 1.53 -24.24
N ARG A 143 10.61 1.78 -23.47
CA ARG A 143 11.67 0.79 -23.21
C ARG A 143 11.28 -0.03 -22.00
N LYS A 144 11.26 -1.36 -22.15
CA LYS A 144 11.46 -2.27 -21.01
C LYS A 144 12.72 -1.78 -20.28
N LYS A 145 12.56 -1.40 -19.02
CA LYS A 145 13.62 -0.89 -18.15
C LYS A 145 14.65 -2.02 -17.99
N LYS A 146 15.64 -2.11 -18.89
CA LYS A 146 16.92 -2.74 -18.56
C LYS A 146 17.42 -1.94 -17.36
N SER A 147 17.70 -2.63 -16.26
CA SER A 147 18.25 -2.06 -15.04
C SER A 147 19.27 -0.98 -15.40
N PRO A 148 19.22 0.22 -14.78
CA PRO A 148 20.26 1.19 -15.01
C PRO A 148 21.57 0.52 -14.61
N ARG A 149 22.43 0.24 -15.60
CA ARG A 149 23.88 0.23 -15.35
C ARG A 149 24.14 1.49 -14.56
N HIS A 150 24.77 1.31 -13.40
CA HIS A 150 25.13 2.35 -12.45
C HIS A 150 25.22 3.71 -13.14
N SER A 151 24.28 4.59 -12.82
CA SER A 151 24.52 6.01 -12.98
C SER A 151 25.73 6.28 -12.12
N GLN A 152 26.91 6.30 -12.74
CA GLN A 152 28.06 6.94 -12.14
C GLN A 152 27.57 8.33 -11.78
N SER A 153 27.53 8.59 -10.48
CA SER A 153 27.38 9.92 -9.92
C SER A 153 28.29 10.86 -10.72
N PRO A 154 27.88 12.09 -11.04
CA PRO A 154 28.87 13.12 -11.30
C PRO A 154 29.50 13.46 -9.94
N THR A 155 30.27 12.53 -9.36
CA THR A 155 31.47 12.97 -8.67
C THR A 155 32.33 13.46 -9.82
N THR A 156 32.60 14.76 -9.87
CA THR A 156 33.75 15.24 -10.63
C THR A 156 34.95 14.55 -9.98
N ARG A 157 35.27 13.35 -10.46
CA ARG A 157 36.54 12.70 -10.12
C ARG A 157 37.62 13.63 -10.65
N LEU A 158 38.70 13.78 -9.88
CA LEU A 158 39.91 14.37 -10.44
C LEU A 158 40.18 13.69 -11.79
N PRO A 159 40.65 14.42 -12.81
CA PRO A 159 41.01 13.83 -14.10
C PRO A 159 41.92 12.61 -13.86
N GLU A 160 41.87 11.60 -14.74
CA GLU A 160 42.77 10.42 -14.68
C GLU A 160 44.22 10.80 -15.05
N SER A 161 44.71 11.93 -14.57
CA SER A 161 46.09 12.34 -14.70
C SER A 161 46.96 11.41 -13.86
N ARG A 162 48.02 10.92 -14.48
CA ARG A 162 49.01 10.04 -13.88
C ARG A 162 50.24 10.85 -13.52
N VAL A 163 50.77 10.64 -12.32
CA VAL A 163 51.95 11.31 -11.79
C VAL A 163 53.02 10.27 -11.47
N SER A 164 54.26 10.58 -11.84
CA SER A 164 55.45 9.79 -11.52
C SER A 164 56.50 10.72 -10.93
N LEU A 165 56.78 10.57 -9.64
CA LEU A 165 57.52 11.55 -8.83
C LEU A 165 58.31 10.84 -7.75
N ASN A 166 59.50 11.32 -7.46
CA ASN A 166 60.34 10.80 -6.39
C ASN A 166 60.78 11.96 -5.48
N PHE A 167 60.52 11.82 -4.18
CA PHE A 167 60.84 12.79 -3.15
C PHE A 167 61.54 12.13 -1.99
N GLN A 168 62.54 12.82 -1.45
CA GLN A 168 63.24 12.45 -0.23
C GLN A 168 63.24 13.65 0.72
N ALA A 169 62.68 13.47 1.92
CA ALA A 169 62.57 14.51 2.95
C ALA A 169 62.01 15.85 2.43
N ALA A 170 60.98 15.80 1.57
CA ALA A 170 60.39 17.00 0.98
C ALA A 170 59.27 17.56 1.88
N LYS A 171 59.17 18.89 1.99
CA LYS A 171 58.07 19.54 2.73
C LYS A 171 56.73 19.21 2.10
N LEU A 172 55.79 18.68 2.89
CA LEU A 172 54.45 18.25 2.46
C LEU A 172 53.72 19.33 1.65
N VAL A 173 53.76 20.58 2.14
CA VAL A 173 53.14 21.75 1.49
C VAL A 173 53.63 21.95 0.06
N ASN A 174 54.93 21.75 -0.18
CA ASN A 174 55.52 21.95 -1.50
C ASN A 174 55.14 20.83 -2.46
N VAL A 175 55.10 19.58 -1.96
CA VAL A 175 54.71 18.40 -2.76
C VAL A 175 53.25 18.51 -3.19
N VAL A 176 52.34 18.82 -2.26
CA VAL A 176 50.91 18.99 -2.56
C VAL A 176 50.68 20.16 -3.51
N ARG A 177 51.35 21.31 -3.28
CA ARG A 177 51.26 22.46 -4.19
C ARG A 177 51.70 22.12 -5.60
N MET A 178 52.80 21.37 -5.75
CA MET A 178 53.30 20.96 -7.05
C MET A 178 52.31 20.03 -7.77
N LEU A 179 51.81 19.00 -7.08
CA LEU A 179 50.82 18.04 -7.61
C LEU A 179 49.55 18.72 -8.11
N VAL A 180 49.03 19.68 -7.34
CA VAL A 180 47.79 20.39 -7.66
C VAL A 180 48.01 21.44 -8.76
N SER A 181 49.17 22.08 -8.79
CA SER A 181 49.52 23.09 -9.80
C SER A 181 49.71 22.52 -11.21
N GLN A 182 50.11 21.25 -11.32
CA GLN A 182 50.33 20.58 -12.61
C GLN A 182 49.03 20.49 -13.45
N GLU A 183 47.87 20.45 -12.79
CA GLU A 183 46.55 20.25 -13.41
C GLU A 183 45.65 21.50 -13.36
N ASN A 184 46.20 22.70 -13.11
CA ASN A 184 45.46 23.98 -13.03
C ASN A 184 44.35 24.05 -11.96
N PHE A 185 44.43 23.23 -10.91
CA PHE A 185 43.53 23.33 -9.77
C PHE A 185 43.99 24.43 -8.81
N ASN A 186 43.03 25.14 -8.22
CA ASN A 186 43.31 26.06 -7.12
C ASN A 186 43.48 25.28 -5.82
N LEU A 187 44.37 25.71 -4.94
CA LEU A 187 44.67 25.03 -3.69
C LEU A 187 44.45 25.95 -2.49
N ILE A 188 43.65 25.50 -1.53
CA ILE A 188 43.49 26.13 -0.22
C ILE A 188 44.02 25.16 0.83
N MET A 189 45.02 25.60 1.58
CA MET A 189 45.59 24.87 2.72
C MET A 189 45.60 25.82 3.93
N GLY A 190 45.26 25.31 5.10
CA GLY A 190 45.44 26.05 6.36
C GLY A 190 46.92 26.14 6.77
N ASP A 191 47.24 27.08 7.67
CA ASP A 191 48.59 27.26 8.22
C ASP A 191 49.07 26.04 9.04
N GLU A 192 48.13 25.15 9.40
CA GLU A 192 48.37 23.92 10.13
C GLU A 192 48.95 22.76 9.30
N VAL A 193 49.12 22.87 7.98
CA VAL A 193 49.68 21.77 7.16
C VAL A 193 51.20 21.74 7.31
N GLN A 194 51.69 20.87 8.20
CA GLN A 194 53.13 20.71 8.49
C GLN A 194 53.53 19.24 8.39
N GLY A 195 54.70 18.96 7.83
CA GLY A 195 55.22 17.61 7.68
C GLY A 195 56.27 17.48 6.59
N GLU A 196 57.04 16.39 6.62
CA GLU A 196 57.97 15.98 5.59
C GLU A 196 57.56 14.62 5.04
N VAL A 197 57.73 14.42 3.74
CA VAL A 197 57.36 13.17 3.09
C VAL A 197 58.50 12.66 2.21
N THR A 198 58.73 11.36 2.29
CA THR A 198 59.63 10.60 1.42
C THR A 198 58.78 9.59 0.67
N MET A 199 58.77 9.65 -0.67
CA MET A 199 57.91 8.78 -1.49
C MET A 199 58.51 8.56 -2.87
N ASN A 200 58.18 7.44 -3.48
CA ASN A 200 58.43 7.16 -4.88
C ASN A 200 57.11 6.71 -5.52
N LEU A 201 56.57 7.52 -6.43
CA LEU A 201 55.33 7.26 -7.17
C LEU A 201 55.69 6.97 -8.63
N ASN A 202 55.13 5.89 -9.17
CA ASN A 202 55.28 5.52 -10.57
C ASN A 202 53.89 5.22 -11.16
N ASP A 203 53.49 5.99 -12.16
CA ASP A 203 52.20 5.87 -12.86
C ASP A 203 50.96 5.83 -11.93
N VAL A 204 50.95 6.70 -10.91
CA VAL A 204 49.88 6.76 -9.91
C VAL A 204 48.88 7.84 -10.29
N SER A 205 47.58 7.64 -10.10
CA SER A 205 46.60 8.72 -10.34
C SER A 205 46.79 9.86 -9.34
N LEU A 206 46.47 11.09 -9.75
CA LEU A 206 46.55 12.26 -8.85
C LEU A 206 45.74 12.08 -7.56
N GLU A 207 44.56 11.46 -7.65
CA GLU A 207 43.71 11.13 -6.50
C GLU A 207 44.41 10.21 -5.52
N THR A 208 44.99 9.11 -6.00
CA THR A 208 45.69 8.13 -5.17
C THR A 208 47.00 8.70 -4.61
N ALA A 209 47.68 9.57 -5.36
CA ALA A 209 48.85 10.28 -4.87
C ALA A 209 48.48 11.25 -3.73
N LEU A 210 47.45 12.08 -3.89
CA LEU A 210 47.01 13.02 -2.85
C LEU A 210 46.52 12.28 -1.60
N ASP A 211 45.70 11.24 -1.76
CA ASP A 211 45.20 10.42 -0.66
C ASP A 211 46.37 9.77 0.10
N GLY A 212 47.29 9.11 -0.60
CA GLY A 212 48.43 8.44 0.04
C GLY A 212 49.36 9.39 0.80
N ILE A 213 49.54 10.62 0.32
CA ILE A 213 50.44 11.61 0.95
C ILE A 213 49.79 12.27 2.17
N LEU A 214 48.51 12.66 2.05
CA LEU A 214 47.78 13.38 3.07
C LEU A 214 47.35 12.47 4.21
N HIS A 215 46.90 11.25 3.90
CA HIS A 215 46.43 10.28 4.87
C HIS A 215 47.54 9.86 5.85
N VAL A 216 48.78 9.71 5.38
CA VAL A 216 49.95 9.38 6.22
C VAL A 216 50.25 10.49 7.25
N ASN A 217 49.87 11.73 6.95
CA ASN A 217 50.10 12.89 7.80
C ASN A 217 48.83 13.36 8.54
N ASN A 218 47.75 12.54 8.59
CA ASN A 218 46.46 12.86 9.22
C ASN A 218 45.72 14.06 8.60
N TYR A 219 45.87 14.28 7.30
CA TYR A 219 45.10 15.27 6.57
C TYR A 219 44.12 14.58 5.61
N GLU A 220 42.95 15.19 5.42
CA GLU A 220 42.01 14.84 4.37
C GLU A 220 41.88 15.98 3.36
N TRP A 221 41.37 15.68 2.18
CA TRP A 221 41.11 16.67 1.16
C TRP A 221 39.72 16.48 0.55
N PHE A 222 39.14 17.57 0.08
CA PHE A 222 37.92 17.53 -0.72
C PHE A 222 37.99 18.56 -1.85
N MET A 223 37.30 18.27 -2.95
CA MET A 223 37.20 19.15 -4.12
C MET A 223 35.88 19.92 -4.07
N GLN A 224 35.95 21.22 -4.27
CA GLN A 224 34.81 22.09 -4.54
C GLN A 224 35.05 22.85 -5.85
N ASP A 225 34.34 22.43 -6.90
CA ASP A 225 34.50 22.92 -8.28
C ASP A 225 35.94 22.77 -8.82
N ASN A 226 36.72 23.85 -8.83
CA ASN A 226 38.14 23.86 -9.26
C ASN A 226 39.11 24.10 -8.09
N ILE A 227 38.62 24.01 -6.84
CA ILE A 227 39.40 24.28 -5.63
C ILE A 227 39.56 22.98 -4.84
N ILE A 228 40.80 22.62 -4.55
CA ILE A 228 41.16 21.55 -3.62
C ILE A 228 41.41 22.17 -2.26
N VAL A 229 40.69 21.69 -1.24
CA VAL A 229 40.84 22.10 0.15
C VAL A 229 41.47 20.97 0.94
N VAL A 230 42.55 21.24 1.66
CA VAL A 230 43.23 20.28 2.55
C VAL A 230 43.02 20.70 4.00
N GLN A 231 42.52 19.79 4.84
CA GLN A 231 42.23 20.03 6.25
C GLN A 231 42.68 18.85 7.13
N PRO A 232 42.98 19.06 8.42
CA PRO A 232 43.29 17.94 9.32
C PRO A 232 42.08 17.02 9.47
N MET A 233 42.32 15.69 9.53
CA MET A 233 41.32 14.67 9.88
C MET A 233 40.90 14.87 11.35
N THR A 234 40.05 15.87 11.61
CA THR A 234 39.41 16.01 12.90
C THR A 234 38.23 15.03 12.97
N THR A 235 38.08 14.32 14.08
CA THR A 235 37.01 13.33 14.35
C THR A 235 35.59 13.88 14.18
N LYS A 236 35.44 15.20 14.02
CA LYS A 236 34.22 15.80 13.50
C LYS A 236 34.41 16.00 12.01
N GLN A 237 33.96 15.03 11.23
CA GLN A 237 33.64 15.24 9.82
C GLN A 237 32.75 16.47 9.73
N THR A 238 33.35 17.64 9.49
CA THR A 238 32.63 18.76 8.89
C THR A 238 32.38 18.32 7.46
N MET A 239 31.34 17.49 7.29
CA MET A 239 30.74 17.29 5.99
C MET A 239 30.32 18.67 5.51
N SER A 240 31.17 19.23 4.66
CA SER A 240 30.98 20.53 4.04
C SER A 240 29.98 20.33 2.93
N GLY A 241 28.70 20.36 3.30
CA GLY A 241 27.58 20.28 2.41
C GLY A 241 26.42 21.04 3.02
N GLU A 242 25.82 21.94 2.23
CA GLU A 242 24.58 22.59 2.64
C GLU A 242 23.49 21.52 2.84
N LEU A 243 22.82 21.55 3.98
CA LEU A 243 21.68 20.70 4.23
C LEU A 243 20.55 21.14 3.30
N THR A 244 20.02 20.20 2.53
CA THR A 244 18.87 20.44 1.67
C THR A 244 17.67 19.72 2.23
N THR A 245 16.49 20.34 2.12
CA THR A 245 15.23 19.74 2.55
C THR A 245 14.44 19.28 1.34
N ARG A 246 14.00 18.01 1.35
CA ARG A 246 13.04 17.47 0.38
C ARG A 246 11.79 16.97 1.09
N MET A 247 10.67 17.09 0.39
CA MET A 247 9.37 16.60 0.84
C MET A 247 9.01 15.37 0.01
N PHE A 248 8.80 14.23 0.67
CA PHE A 248 8.34 13.00 0.06
C PHE A 248 6.86 12.81 0.38
N ARG A 249 6.04 12.61 -0.65
CA ARG A 249 4.61 12.30 -0.46
C ARG A 249 4.43 10.80 -0.51
N LEU A 250 3.88 10.23 0.55
CA LEU A 250 3.61 8.80 0.68
C LEU A 250 2.23 8.48 0.12
N ASN A 251 2.05 7.27 -0.41
CA ASN A 251 0.79 6.87 -1.05
C ASN A 251 0.06 5.75 -0.30
N TYR A 252 0.80 4.83 0.31
CA TYR A 252 0.27 3.57 0.85
C TYR A 252 0.63 3.34 2.32
N THR A 253 1.56 4.13 2.87
CA THR A 253 2.03 3.97 4.24
C THR A 253 2.11 5.29 4.97
N THR A 254 2.22 5.22 6.29
CA THR A 254 2.22 6.37 7.18
C THR A 254 3.61 6.96 7.36
N GLY A 255 3.66 8.27 7.56
CA GLY A 255 4.90 9.00 7.78
C GLY A 255 5.63 8.54 9.04
N THR A 256 4.90 8.09 10.07
CA THR A 256 5.48 7.58 11.31
C THR A 256 6.31 6.32 11.08
N MET A 257 5.74 5.31 10.42
CA MET A 257 6.40 4.03 10.13
C MET A 257 7.65 4.22 9.27
N ILE A 258 7.55 5.01 8.19
CA ILE A 258 8.72 5.30 7.33
C ILE A 258 9.77 6.13 8.08
N SER A 259 9.36 7.09 8.91
CA SER A 259 10.32 7.94 9.61
C SER A 259 11.25 7.15 10.53
N GLU A 260 10.79 6.05 11.12
CA GLU A 260 11.62 5.16 11.93
C GLU A 260 12.68 4.44 11.09
N ALA A 261 12.28 3.89 9.93
CA ALA A 261 13.21 3.22 9.03
C ALA A 261 14.23 4.18 8.40
N VAL A 262 13.81 5.39 8.03
CA VAL A 262 14.69 6.37 7.38
C VAL A 262 15.69 6.98 8.38
N LYS A 263 15.36 7.08 9.68
CA LYS A 263 16.27 7.59 10.71
C LYS A 263 17.62 6.86 10.73
N GLU A 264 17.61 5.54 10.53
CA GLU A 264 18.83 4.72 10.51
C GLU A 264 19.74 5.00 9.31
N VAL A 265 19.21 5.66 8.27
CA VAL A 265 19.94 5.97 7.02
C VAL A 265 20.33 7.45 6.96
N LEU A 266 19.88 8.28 7.91
CA LEU A 266 20.24 9.70 7.95
C LEU A 266 21.69 9.92 8.36
N THR A 267 22.27 11.02 7.90
CA THR A 267 23.56 11.49 8.43
C THR A 267 23.38 12.03 9.86
N PRO A 268 24.46 12.20 10.65
CA PRO A 268 24.37 12.73 12.02
C PRO A 268 23.74 14.13 12.12
N ARG A 269 23.73 14.90 11.03
CA ARG A 269 23.10 16.24 10.94
C ARG A 269 21.70 16.20 10.33
N GLY A 270 21.28 15.03 9.83
CA GLY A 270 20.00 14.82 9.19
C GLY A 270 18.83 15.02 10.15
N LYS A 271 17.76 15.63 9.65
CA LYS A 271 16.50 15.77 10.39
C LYS A 271 15.37 15.20 9.57
N ILE A 272 14.44 14.55 10.26
CA ILE A 272 13.25 13.97 9.65
C ILE A 272 12.03 14.36 10.47
N LYS A 273 10.97 14.73 9.78
CA LYS A 273 9.68 15.04 10.38
C LYS A 273 8.59 14.48 9.50
N ALA A 274 7.81 13.56 10.07
CA ALA A 274 6.55 13.14 9.49
C ALA A 274 5.53 14.26 9.70
N LEU A 275 4.96 14.74 8.60
CA LEU A 275 3.81 15.62 8.57
C LEU A 275 2.63 14.73 8.15
N SER A 276 2.08 14.00 9.12
CA SER A 276 0.89 13.20 8.90
C SER A 276 -0.35 14.09 9.00
N SER A 277 -1.23 13.96 8.04
CA SER A 277 -2.53 14.64 8.03
C SER A 277 -3.44 14.18 9.17
N THR A 278 -3.24 12.95 9.64
CA THR A 278 -4.05 12.33 10.70
C THR A 278 -3.69 12.86 12.10
N ALA A 279 -2.53 13.51 12.25
CA ALA A 279 -2.09 14.04 13.54
C ALA A 279 -2.77 15.37 13.92
N SER A 280 -3.33 16.12 12.97
CA SER A 280 -3.95 17.43 13.25
C SER A 280 -5.47 17.39 13.42
N THR A 281 -6.15 16.37 12.91
CA THR A 281 -7.62 16.27 13.00
C THR A 281 -8.01 14.80 13.15
N LYS A 282 -8.71 14.45 14.23
CA LYS A 282 -9.40 13.14 14.41
C LYS A 282 -10.54 12.93 13.39
N VAL A 283 -10.49 13.62 12.26
CA VAL A 283 -11.55 13.76 11.27
C VAL A 283 -10.87 13.69 9.91
N GLU A 284 -11.13 12.57 9.24
CA GLU A 284 -10.88 12.25 7.84
C GLU A 284 -9.44 11.90 7.37
N PRO A 285 -9.22 10.66 6.88
CA PRO A 285 -8.01 10.28 6.16
C PRO A 285 -8.12 10.79 4.71
N GLY A 286 -7.91 12.09 4.51
CA GLY A 286 -8.02 12.74 3.19
C GLY A 286 -6.69 13.16 2.56
N GLU A 287 -5.66 13.41 3.35
CA GLU A 287 -4.40 13.94 2.84
C GLU A 287 -3.27 12.91 2.91
N LYS A 288 -2.50 12.81 1.82
CA LYS A 288 -1.29 12.00 1.75
C LYS A 288 -0.28 12.44 2.79
N ASP A 289 0.23 11.49 3.57
CA ASP A 289 1.30 11.75 4.52
C ASP A 289 2.54 12.31 3.80
N ILE A 290 3.12 13.37 4.36
CA ILE A 290 4.31 14.00 3.81
C ILE A 290 5.46 13.78 4.77
N LEU A 291 6.56 13.23 4.27
CA LEU A 291 7.81 13.10 4.99
C LEU A 291 8.76 14.24 4.61
N MET A 292 9.03 15.14 5.55
CA MET A 292 10.05 16.17 5.41
C MET A 292 11.39 15.61 5.86
N VAL A 293 12.36 15.55 4.94
CA VAL A 293 13.70 15.07 5.22
C VAL A 293 14.70 16.16 4.86
N THR A 294 15.56 16.50 5.82
CA THR A 294 16.64 17.46 5.69
C THR A 294 17.95 16.70 5.83
N ASP A 295 18.74 16.61 4.76
CA ASP A 295 20.04 15.92 4.78
C ASP A 295 20.97 16.46 3.68
N ILE A 296 22.17 15.91 3.56
CA ILE A 296 23.15 16.22 2.53
C ILE A 296 22.64 15.74 1.17
N PRO A 297 22.80 16.52 0.07
CA PRO A 297 22.35 16.16 -1.28
C PRO A 297 22.71 14.74 -1.73
N THR A 298 23.90 14.24 -1.35
CA THR A 298 24.41 12.92 -1.70
C THR A 298 23.62 11.78 -1.04
N ASN A 299 23.09 11.98 0.17
CA ASN A 299 22.39 10.94 0.93
C ASN A 299 20.95 10.70 0.41
N PHE A 300 20.36 11.67 -0.29
CA PHE A 300 18.99 11.56 -0.78
C PHE A 300 18.74 10.39 -1.72
N ALA A 301 19.75 9.92 -2.45
CA ALA A 301 19.60 8.75 -3.31
C ALA A 301 19.32 7.46 -2.50
N LEU A 302 19.96 7.31 -1.35
CA LEU A 302 19.73 6.18 -0.44
C LEU A 302 18.36 6.29 0.24
N ILE A 303 18.03 7.49 0.73
CA ILE A 303 16.74 7.78 1.37
C ILE A 303 15.57 7.51 0.40
N GLU A 304 15.67 7.98 -0.86
CA GLU A 304 14.67 7.71 -1.90
C GLU A 304 14.51 6.22 -2.17
N GLY A 305 15.61 5.47 -2.19
CA GLY A 305 15.61 4.01 -2.31
C GLY A 305 14.79 3.34 -1.21
N VAL A 306 15.07 3.69 0.06
CA VAL A 306 14.37 3.15 1.23
C VAL A 306 12.88 3.48 1.17
N ILE A 307 12.52 4.75 0.96
CA ILE A 307 11.12 5.19 0.88
C ILE A 307 10.38 4.40 -0.22
N SER A 308 10.97 4.25 -1.40
CA SER A 308 10.34 3.54 -2.51
C SER A 308 10.16 2.03 -2.27
N SER A 309 10.98 1.44 -1.41
CA SER A 309 10.87 0.01 -1.04
C SER A 309 9.80 -0.25 0.02
N LEU A 310 9.45 0.76 0.81
CA LEU A 310 8.47 0.67 1.90
C LEU A 310 7.08 1.18 1.50
N ASP A 311 6.99 2.20 0.64
CA ASP A 311 5.71 2.75 0.14
C ASP A 311 5.14 1.89 -1.01
N ILE A 312 4.79 0.64 -0.72
CA ILE A 312 4.20 -0.31 -1.66
C ILE A 312 2.69 -0.50 -1.38
N PRO A 313 1.88 -0.80 -2.40
CA PRO A 313 0.45 -1.09 -2.20
C PRO A 313 0.29 -2.35 -1.35
N THR A 314 -0.55 -2.25 -0.32
CA THR A 314 -0.92 -3.37 0.55
C THR A 314 -2.20 -4.03 0.08
N GLU A 315 -2.26 -5.34 0.27
CA GLU A 315 -3.41 -6.16 -0.14
C GLU A 315 -4.57 -5.99 0.83
N GLN A 316 -5.79 -6.03 0.30
CA GLN A 316 -7.01 -6.07 1.10
C GLN A 316 -7.46 -7.52 1.27
N ILE A 317 -8.02 -7.84 2.43
CA ILE A 317 -8.38 -9.19 2.83
C ILE A 317 -9.79 -9.11 3.39
N ASN A 318 -10.71 -9.82 2.75
CA ASN A 318 -12.04 -10.08 3.29
C ASN A 318 -11.98 -11.35 4.16
N ILE A 319 -12.62 -11.31 5.31
CA ILE A 319 -12.62 -12.40 6.28
C ILE A 319 -14.08 -12.67 6.62
N ALA A 320 -14.55 -13.85 6.23
CA ALA A 320 -15.90 -14.31 6.52
C ALA A 320 -15.85 -15.42 7.58
N VAL A 321 -16.73 -15.33 8.58
CA VAL A 321 -16.86 -16.34 9.64
C VAL A 321 -18.27 -16.88 9.63
N LYS A 322 -18.44 -18.19 9.67
CA LYS A 322 -19.75 -18.86 9.70
C LYS A 322 -19.90 -19.65 10.99
N PHE A 323 -21.01 -19.40 11.69
CA PHE A 323 -21.42 -20.13 12.87
C PHE A 323 -22.57 -21.06 12.53
N ILE A 324 -22.33 -22.37 12.62
CA ILE A 324 -23.33 -23.40 12.32
C ILE A 324 -23.61 -24.15 13.60
N GLU A 325 -24.88 -24.19 14.02
CA GLU A 325 -25.34 -25.04 15.12
C GLU A 325 -26.16 -26.18 14.52
N THR A 326 -25.85 -27.42 14.90
CA THR A 326 -26.64 -28.61 14.54
C THR A 326 -27.13 -29.27 15.82
N THR A 327 -28.40 -29.71 15.82
CA THR A 327 -28.99 -30.45 16.94
C THR A 327 -29.25 -31.88 16.47
N LEU A 328 -28.65 -32.86 17.14
CA LEU A 328 -28.87 -34.27 16.90
C LEU A 328 -29.91 -34.80 17.89
N LYS A 329 -30.96 -35.45 17.37
CA LYS A 329 -31.95 -36.19 18.16
C LYS A 329 -31.53 -37.65 18.36
N HIS A 330 -32.15 -38.31 19.35
CA HIS A 330 -31.78 -39.63 19.92
C HIS A 330 -31.62 -40.79 18.91
N ASP A 331 -32.04 -40.63 17.65
CA ASP A 331 -32.00 -41.62 16.57
C ASP A 331 -31.24 -41.17 15.28
N GLU A 332 -30.71 -39.95 15.23
CA GLU A 332 -30.00 -39.41 14.07
C GLU A 332 -28.48 -39.62 14.20
N ILE A 333 -27.90 -40.53 13.40
CA ILE A 333 -26.43 -40.74 13.29
C ILE A 333 -25.86 -39.79 12.21
N ILE A 334 -26.15 -38.50 12.29
CA ILE A 334 -25.54 -37.49 11.42
C ILE A 334 -24.60 -36.61 12.24
N GLY A 335 -23.72 -37.24 13.03
CA GLY A 335 -22.53 -36.57 13.54
C GLY A 335 -21.43 -36.58 12.48
N ILE A 336 -20.65 -35.50 12.37
CA ILE A 336 -19.34 -35.59 11.70
C ILE A 336 -18.48 -36.47 12.60
N ASN A 337 -18.50 -37.79 12.38
CA ASN A 337 -17.69 -38.70 13.16
C ASN A 337 -16.22 -38.50 12.75
N TRP A 338 -15.48 -37.78 13.60
CA TRP A 338 -14.07 -37.46 13.41
C TRP A 338 -13.17 -38.73 13.36
N ASP A 339 -13.69 -39.86 13.87
CA ASP A 339 -13.08 -41.20 13.87
C ASP A 339 -13.55 -42.11 12.71
N LEU A 340 -14.54 -41.73 11.89
CA LEU A 340 -14.95 -42.51 10.68
C LEU A 340 -13.89 -42.48 9.55
N ARG A 341 -12.71 -41.94 9.85
CA ARG A 341 -11.59 -41.74 8.94
C ARG A 341 -10.95 -43.06 8.45
N GLU A 342 -11.21 -44.19 9.11
CA GLU A 342 -10.66 -45.48 8.67
C GLU A 342 -11.54 -46.21 7.64
N SER A 343 -12.86 -45.95 7.60
CA SER A 343 -13.80 -46.73 6.78
C SER A 343 -14.43 -45.99 5.60
N MET A 344 -14.28 -44.66 5.48
CA MET A 344 -14.83 -43.90 4.34
C MET A 344 -13.95 -43.94 3.07
N SER A 345 -12.96 -44.83 2.99
CA SER A 345 -12.21 -45.16 1.77
C SER A 345 -13.05 -45.85 0.67
N LEU A 346 -14.38 -45.97 0.82
CA LEU A 346 -15.23 -46.83 -0.02
C LEU A 346 -16.08 -46.11 -1.09
N ILE A 347 -15.80 -44.84 -1.41
CA ILE A 347 -16.44 -44.22 -2.59
C ILE A 347 -15.39 -43.53 -3.45
N ASN A 348 -14.59 -44.34 -4.16
CA ASN A 348 -13.82 -43.85 -5.30
C ASN A 348 -13.86 -44.87 -6.45
N SER A 349 -14.81 -44.66 -7.35
CA SER A 349 -14.65 -45.06 -8.75
C SER A 349 -13.88 -43.94 -9.44
N GLY A 350 -12.56 -44.11 -9.58
CA GLY A 350 -11.71 -43.31 -10.47
C GLY A 350 -10.51 -42.67 -9.78
N ASN A 351 -9.32 -42.89 -10.35
CA ASN A 351 -7.99 -42.38 -9.98
C ASN A 351 -7.89 -40.84 -9.86
N THR A 352 -8.62 -40.24 -8.93
CA THR A 352 -8.41 -38.87 -8.49
C THR A 352 -7.65 -38.92 -7.18
N ASP A 353 -6.43 -38.40 -7.18
CA ASP A 353 -5.57 -38.29 -6.01
C ASP A 353 -6.22 -37.36 -4.97
N THR A 354 -6.89 -37.95 -3.98
CA THR A 354 -7.62 -37.27 -2.91
C THR A 354 -6.74 -36.85 -1.73
N SER A 355 -5.42 -37.10 -1.79
CA SER A 355 -4.46 -36.77 -0.73
C SER A 355 -4.41 -35.29 -0.35
N ASN A 356 -4.87 -34.37 -1.22
CA ASN A 356 -4.85 -32.93 -0.99
C ASN A 356 -6.21 -32.33 -0.54
N SER A 357 -7.21 -33.17 -0.23
CA SER A 357 -8.58 -32.70 0.01
C SER A 357 -8.91 -32.40 1.49
N PHE A 358 -8.16 -32.98 2.44
CA PHE A 358 -8.34 -32.82 3.89
C PHE A 358 -7.02 -33.05 4.66
N ASP A 359 -6.49 -32.01 5.31
CA ASP A 359 -5.34 -32.12 6.23
C ASP A 359 -5.80 -31.85 7.67
N LEU A 360 -5.58 -32.80 8.58
CA LEU A 360 -6.08 -32.81 9.95
C LEU A 360 -4.89 -32.80 10.93
N GLY A 361 -4.82 -31.81 11.81
CA GLY A 361 -3.85 -31.74 12.90
C GLY A 361 -4.53 -31.90 14.25
N TYR A 362 -3.85 -32.56 15.20
CA TYR A 362 -4.30 -32.66 16.59
C TYR A 362 -3.31 -31.95 17.52
N LEU A 363 -3.84 -31.24 18.52
CA LEU A 363 -3.07 -30.66 19.63
C LEU A 363 -3.56 -31.30 20.93
N LEU A 364 -2.63 -31.88 21.68
CA LEU A 364 -2.90 -32.44 23.01
C LEU A 364 -2.62 -31.38 24.07
N MET A 365 -3.65 -30.95 24.80
CA MET A 365 -3.53 -30.05 25.94
C MET A 365 -4.08 -30.74 27.19
N GLY A 366 -3.22 -31.48 27.89
CA GLY A 366 -3.63 -32.31 29.03
C GLY A 366 -4.51 -33.49 28.57
N ASP A 367 -5.67 -33.67 29.21
CA ASP A 367 -6.65 -34.72 28.90
C ASP A 367 -7.63 -34.31 27.78
N GLN A 368 -7.38 -33.18 27.11
CA GLN A 368 -8.23 -32.66 26.04
C GLN A 368 -7.49 -32.67 24.69
N THR A 369 -8.11 -33.31 23.70
CA THR A 369 -7.68 -33.34 22.30
C THR A 369 -8.39 -32.22 21.52
N MET A 370 -7.64 -31.25 21.01
CA MET A 370 -8.16 -30.27 20.06
C MET A 370 -7.85 -30.72 18.63
N ASN A 371 -8.89 -30.90 17.81
CA ASN A 371 -8.78 -31.29 16.40
C ASN A 371 -8.95 -30.07 15.49
N PHE A 372 -8.08 -29.93 14.48
CA PHE A 372 -8.14 -28.88 13.47
C PHE A 372 -8.06 -29.49 12.07
N ALA A 373 -8.82 -28.96 11.10
CA ALA A 373 -8.83 -29.47 9.73
C ALA A 373 -8.87 -28.33 8.69
N THR A 374 -7.99 -28.39 7.69
CA THR A 374 -8.08 -27.54 6.49
C THR A 374 -8.94 -28.22 5.42
N LEU A 375 -9.89 -27.49 4.85
CA LEU A 375 -10.90 -28.04 3.93
C LEU A 375 -10.87 -27.35 2.56
N SER A 376 -10.94 -28.14 1.49
CA SER A 376 -11.08 -27.63 0.11
C SER A 376 -12.51 -27.16 -0.20
N LYS A 377 -12.68 -26.31 -1.23
CA LYS A 377 -14.01 -25.74 -1.57
C LYS A 377 -15.12 -26.77 -1.89
N PRO A 378 -14.87 -27.84 -2.69
CA PRO A 378 -15.91 -28.83 -3.00
C PRO A 378 -16.37 -29.60 -1.76
N VAL A 379 -15.43 -29.87 -0.85
CA VAL A 379 -15.65 -30.55 0.42
C VAL A 379 -16.53 -29.73 1.34
N VAL A 380 -16.19 -28.45 1.52
CA VAL A 380 -16.99 -27.54 2.34
C VAL A 380 -18.40 -27.44 1.77
N SER A 381 -18.54 -27.33 0.44
CA SER A 381 -19.85 -27.32 -0.21
C SER A 381 -20.63 -28.60 0.04
N ALA A 382 -20.01 -29.78 -0.03
CA ALA A 382 -20.68 -31.05 0.20
C ALA A 382 -21.14 -31.21 1.66
N ILE A 383 -20.27 -30.86 2.63
CA ILE A 383 -20.62 -30.85 4.06
C ILE A 383 -21.77 -29.87 4.30
N LEU A 384 -21.67 -28.64 3.77
CA LEU A 384 -22.72 -27.63 3.88
C LEU A 384 -24.02 -28.09 3.21
N SER A 385 -23.99 -28.84 2.10
CA SER A 385 -25.18 -29.38 1.45
C SER A 385 -25.83 -30.51 2.23
N ILE A 386 -25.05 -31.38 2.87
CA ILE A 386 -25.57 -32.42 3.77
C ILE A 386 -26.21 -31.75 4.99
N LEU A 387 -25.50 -30.80 5.61
CA LEU A 387 -25.98 -30.01 6.74
C LEU A 387 -27.21 -29.16 6.37
N ALA A 388 -27.27 -28.58 5.17
CA ALA A 388 -28.42 -27.78 4.74
C ALA A 388 -29.67 -28.62 4.41
N ASN A 389 -29.50 -29.92 4.15
CA ASN A 389 -30.60 -30.84 3.86
C ASN A 389 -31.10 -31.58 5.12
N ASP A 390 -30.43 -31.36 6.26
CA ASP A 390 -30.87 -31.78 7.58
C ASP A 390 -31.81 -30.70 8.17
N GLY A 391 -33.02 -31.12 8.57
CA GLY A 391 -34.02 -30.24 9.16
C GLY A 391 -33.66 -29.72 10.55
N SER A 392 -32.61 -30.27 11.16
CA SER A 392 -32.14 -29.95 12.52
C SER A 392 -30.88 -29.08 12.55
N THR A 393 -30.38 -28.62 11.39
CA THR A 393 -29.23 -27.72 11.30
C THR A 393 -29.67 -26.27 11.07
N LYS A 394 -29.10 -25.35 11.86
CA LYS A 394 -29.41 -23.91 11.83
C LYS A 394 -28.14 -23.08 11.64
N LEU A 395 -28.10 -22.28 10.56
CA LEU A 395 -27.13 -21.20 10.43
C LEU A 395 -27.45 -20.13 11.46
N LEU A 396 -26.51 -19.86 12.37
CA LEU A 396 -26.69 -18.83 13.39
C LEU A 396 -26.42 -17.44 12.80
N GLN A 397 -25.23 -17.22 12.26
CA GLN A 397 -24.75 -15.92 11.78
C GLN A 397 -23.56 -16.06 10.81
N GLU A 398 -23.37 -15.06 9.94
CA GLU A 398 -22.21 -14.92 9.04
C GLU A 398 -21.64 -13.49 9.05
N PRO A 399 -20.88 -13.09 10.10
CA PRO A 399 -20.18 -11.81 10.07
C PRO A 399 -19.03 -11.83 9.06
N GLN A 400 -18.86 -10.71 8.36
CA GLN A 400 -17.78 -10.49 7.40
C GLN A 400 -17.14 -9.12 7.59
N VAL A 401 -15.81 -9.06 7.48
CA VAL A 401 -15.05 -7.81 7.60
C VAL A 401 -13.93 -7.76 6.57
N THR A 402 -13.69 -6.60 5.98
CA THR A 402 -12.60 -6.37 5.04
C THR A 402 -11.58 -5.43 5.67
N THR A 403 -10.30 -5.80 5.62
CA THR A 403 -9.20 -4.99 6.18
C THR A 403 -7.95 -5.07 5.32
N MET A 404 -7.01 -4.15 5.55
CA MET A 404 -5.70 -4.17 4.91
C MET A 404 -4.76 -5.17 5.61
N ASN A 405 -3.78 -5.67 4.86
CA ASN A 405 -2.73 -6.53 5.43
C ASN A 405 -2.04 -5.84 6.62
N ASN A 406 -1.91 -6.56 7.74
CA ASN A 406 -1.39 -6.08 9.03
C ASN A 406 -2.23 -4.98 9.71
N SER A 407 -3.47 -4.75 9.29
CA SER A 407 -4.39 -3.82 9.95
C SER A 407 -5.46 -4.57 10.75
N PRO A 408 -5.64 -4.27 12.04
CA PRO A 408 -6.74 -4.86 12.82
C PRO A 408 -8.09 -4.38 12.27
N ALA A 409 -9.09 -5.24 12.38
CA ALA A 409 -10.47 -4.89 12.09
C ALA A 409 -11.42 -5.56 13.07
N ASN A 410 -12.50 -4.86 13.36
CA ASN A 410 -13.55 -5.27 14.27
C ASN A 410 -14.91 -5.10 13.57
N ILE A 411 -15.80 -6.06 13.78
CA ILE A 411 -17.22 -5.94 13.46
C ILE A 411 -18.02 -6.41 14.67
N VAL A 412 -19.00 -5.61 15.11
CA VAL A 412 -19.95 -5.95 16.17
C VAL A 412 -21.36 -5.75 15.63
N VAL A 413 -22.17 -6.80 15.69
CA VAL A 413 -23.58 -6.78 15.30
C VAL A 413 -24.38 -7.29 16.47
N GLY A 414 -25.38 -6.55 16.93
CA GLY A 414 -26.15 -6.99 18.09
C GLY A 414 -27.32 -6.10 18.42
N THR A 415 -28.00 -6.47 19.50
CA THR A 415 -29.15 -5.75 20.04
C THR A 415 -28.92 -5.43 21.51
N THR A 416 -29.37 -4.26 21.95
CA THR A 416 -29.36 -3.86 23.35
C THR A 416 -30.74 -4.05 23.96
N ILE A 417 -30.80 -4.71 25.11
CA ILE A 417 -32.01 -4.95 25.88
C ILE A 417 -31.95 -4.07 27.13
N PRO A 418 -32.83 -3.07 27.29
CA PRO A 418 -32.87 -2.28 28.50
C PRO A 418 -33.55 -3.07 29.62
N LEU A 419 -32.83 -3.33 30.71
CA LEU A 419 -33.32 -4.05 31.89
C LEU A 419 -33.70 -3.08 32.99
N LEU A 420 -34.90 -3.23 33.56
CA LEU A 420 -35.29 -2.46 34.73
C LEU A 420 -34.59 -3.03 35.97
N VAL A 421 -33.74 -2.23 36.60
CA VAL A 421 -33.07 -2.58 37.86
C VAL A 421 -33.51 -1.62 38.97
N PRO A 422 -33.91 -2.15 40.15
CA PRO A 422 -34.27 -1.31 41.28
C PRO A 422 -33.00 -0.63 41.83
N GLN A 423 -33.05 0.68 42.03
CA GLN A 423 -32.03 1.40 42.77
C GLN A 423 -32.19 1.08 44.27
N GLY A 424 -31.09 0.78 44.96
CA GLY A 424 -31.09 0.34 46.35
C GLY A 424 -31.81 1.29 47.33
N GLU A 425 -32.17 0.75 48.49
CA GLU A 425 -33.07 1.32 49.51
C GLU A 425 -32.81 2.80 49.83
N GLY A 426 -33.86 3.61 49.67
CA GLY A 426 -33.84 5.04 49.97
C GLY A 426 -35.08 5.78 49.47
N SER A 427 -36.28 5.24 49.70
CA SER A 427 -37.52 5.97 49.43
C SER A 427 -38.26 6.24 50.74
N VAL A 428 -38.24 7.50 51.18
CA VAL A 428 -39.01 7.99 52.33
C VAL A 428 -40.53 8.04 52.02
N PHE A 429 -40.92 7.81 50.75
CA PHE A 429 -42.29 7.97 50.25
C PHE A 429 -42.84 6.78 49.44
N GLY A 430 -42.30 5.56 49.60
CA GLY A 430 -42.98 4.33 49.17
C GLY A 430 -42.95 4.00 47.67
N THR A 431 -42.14 4.68 46.86
CA THR A 431 -41.84 4.25 45.48
C THR A 431 -40.34 4.02 45.33
N ASN A 432 -39.94 2.78 45.02
CA ASN A 432 -38.55 2.49 44.67
C ASN A 432 -38.26 3.03 43.27
N PRO A 433 -37.26 3.89 43.08
CA PRO A 433 -36.88 4.33 41.74
C PRO A 433 -36.27 3.15 40.96
N TYR A 434 -36.78 2.93 39.74
CA TYR A 434 -36.19 1.99 38.79
C TYR A 434 -35.28 2.76 37.83
N THR A 435 -34.13 2.18 37.47
CA THR A 435 -33.32 2.63 36.33
C THR A 435 -33.30 1.57 35.25
N TYR A 436 -32.93 1.97 34.03
CA TYR A 436 -32.62 1.04 32.96
C TYR A 436 -31.12 0.74 32.93
N GLU A 437 -30.76 -0.53 32.83
CA GLU A 437 -29.41 -1.02 32.57
C GLU A 437 -29.38 -1.72 31.21
N ASP A 438 -28.47 -1.30 30.33
CA ASP A 438 -28.38 -1.82 28.97
C ASP A 438 -27.62 -3.15 28.93
N GLN A 439 -28.31 -4.22 28.56
CA GLN A 439 -27.71 -5.54 28.33
C GLN A 439 -27.50 -5.77 26.83
N HIS A 440 -26.24 -5.79 26.38
CA HIS A 440 -25.90 -6.07 24.99
C HIS A 440 -25.88 -7.58 24.70
N VAL A 441 -26.43 -7.97 23.56
CA VAL A 441 -26.35 -9.33 22.99
C VAL A 441 -25.76 -9.18 21.60
N ASN A 442 -24.47 -9.50 21.47
CA ASN A 442 -23.69 -9.19 20.28
C ASN A 442 -23.06 -10.43 19.65
N VAL A 443 -22.83 -10.33 18.35
CA VAL A 443 -21.92 -11.14 17.56
C VAL A 443 -20.76 -10.22 17.20
N SER A 444 -19.56 -10.55 17.67
CA SER A 444 -18.36 -9.76 17.41
C SER A 444 -17.28 -10.62 16.76
N LEU A 445 -16.52 -9.99 15.87
CA LEU A 445 -15.32 -10.55 15.27
C LEU A 445 -14.24 -9.49 15.28
N ASP A 446 -13.18 -9.76 16.02
CA ASP A 446 -11.91 -9.05 16.01
C ASP A 446 -10.88 -9.88 15.28
N VAL A 447 -10.21 -9.29 14.31
CA VAL A 447 -9.21 -9.99 13.51
C VAL A 447 -8.03 -9.12 13.13
N LEU A 448 -6.84 -9.70 13.22
CA LEU A 448 -5.60 -9.13 12.70
C LEU A 448 -4.98 -10.11 11.69
N PRO A 449 -5.12 -9.85 10.37
CA PRO A 449 -4.57 -10.71 9.35
C PRO A 449 -3.17 -10.29 8.90
N ARG A 450 -2.40 -11.29 8.47
CA ARG A 450 -1.07 -11.13 7.85
C ARG A 450 -0.92 -12.09 6.67
N VAL A 451 -0.67 -11.53 5.49
CA VAL A 451 -0.45 -12.29 4.24
C VAL A 451 1.05 -12.44 3.98
N ASN A 452 1.49 -13.65 3.65
CA ASN A 452 2.85 -13.92 3.19
C ASN A 452 2.95 -13.91 1.65
N GLN A 453 4.14 -14.14 1.11
CA GLN A 453 4.38 -14.17 -0.34
C GLN A 453 3.60 -15.31 -1.05
N ASP A 454 3.36 -16.43 -0.37
CA ASP A 454 2.64 -17.59 -0.90
C ASP A 454 1.11 -17.49 -0.79
N LYS A 455 0.57 -16.30 -0.49
CA LYS A 455 -0.88 -16.07 -0.28
C LYS A 455 -1.50 -16.90 0.85
N ILE A 456 -0.67 -17.29 1.81
CA ILE A 456 -1.10 -17.89 3.06
C ILE A 456 -1.36 -16.77 4.07
N ILE A 457 -2.54 -16.80 4.67
CA ILE A 457 -3.08 -15.76 5.53
C ILE A 457 -3.02 -16.28 6.96
N SER A 458 -2.18 -15.66 7.78
CA SER A 458 -2.13 -15.91 9.23
C SER A 458 -3.01 -14.89 9.93
N MET A 459 -3.89 -15.31 10.82
CA MET A 459 -4.86 -14.43 11.48
C MET A 459 -4.90 -14.71 12.97
N LYS A 460 -4.84 -13.65 13.78
CA LYS A 460 -5.27 -13.70 15.18
C LYS A 460 -6.74 -13.31 15.23
N ILE A 461 -7.58 -14.18 15.77
CA ILE A 461 -9.04 -14.07 15.71
C ILE A 461 -9.59 -14.17 17.12
N ASP A 462 -10.44 -13.22 17.47
CA ASP A 462 -11.33 -13.28 18.63
C ASP A 462 -12.77 -13.14 18.12
N ALA A 463 -13.53 -14.22 18.23
CA ALA A 463 -14.90 -14.29 17.72
C ALA A 463 -15.84 -14.64 18.86
N VAL A 464 -16.91 -13.85 19.03
CA VAL A 464 -17.91 -14.03 20.09
C VAL A 464 -19.30 -14.03 19.47
N VAL A 465 -20.14 -14.98 19.87
CA VAL A 465 -21.55 -15.06 19.48
C VAL A 465 -22.39 -15.18 20.73
N GLN A 466 -23.30 -14.23 20.91
CA GLN A 466 -24.28 -14.24 21.99
C GLN A 466 -25.69 -14.45 21.44
N SER A 467 -26.51 -15.18 22.17
CA SER A 467 -27.91 -15.44 21.82
C SER A 467 -28.77 -15.51 23.08
N ILE A 468 -29.98 -14.95 23.02
CA ILE A 468 -30.98 -15.09 24.09
C ILE A 468 -31.57 -16.50 24.01
N ILE A 469 -31.48 -17.26 25.10
CA ILE A 469 -31.96 -18.66 25.18
C ILE A 469 -33.18 -18.83 26.08
N GLY A 470 -33.65 -17.76 26.71
CA GLY A 470 -34.86 -17.76 27.52
C GLY A 470 -34.96 -16.52 28.41
N PHE A 471 -35.99 -16.50 29.25
CA PHE A 471 -36.19 -15.45 30.25
C PHE A 471 -36.44 -16.11 31.61
N VAL A 472 -35.85 -15.58 32.68
CA VAL A 472 -35.91 -16.13 34.03
C VAL A 472 -36.47 -15.11 35.03
N GLY A 473 -37.18 -15.62 36.04
CA GLY A 473 -37.76 -14.82 37.12
C GLY A 473 -39.03 -14.04 36.74
N LYS A 474 -39.63 -13.40 37.74
CA LYS A 474 -40.89 -12.63 37.59
C LYS A 474 -40.76 -11.43 36.65
N ASP A 475 -39.57 -10.85 36.59
CA ASP A 475 -39.26 -9.67 35.76
C ASP A 475 -38.80 -10.05 34.35
N GLN A 476 -38.89 -11.34 33.96
CA GLN A 476 -38.49 -11.85 32.65
C GLN A 476 -37.09 -11.38 32.23
N ARG A 477 -36.07 -11.65 33.05
CA ARG A 477 -34.69 -11.27 32.71
C ARG A 477 -34.11 -12.22 31.65
N PRO A 478 -33.49 -11.72 30.57
CA PRO A 478 -32.99 -12.57 29.50
C PRO A 478 -31.81 -13.43 29.99
N MET A 479 -31.85 -14.71 29.66
CA MET A 479 -30.73 -15.63 29.80
C MET A 479 -29.94 -15.63 28.50
N ILE A 480 -28.65 -15.28 28.56
CA ILE A 480 -27.79 -15.12 27.38
C ILE A 480 -26.79 -16.27 27.34
N SER A 481 -26.80 -17.02 26.24
CA SER A 481 -25.75 -17.95 25.89
C SER A 481 -24.63 -17.21 25.17
N THR A 482 -23.39 -17.38 25.62
CA THR A 482 -22.20 -16.80 24.98
C THR A 482 -21.29 -17.93 24.51
N ARG A 483 -20.86 -17.85 23.25
CA ARG A 483 -19.87 -18.74 22.62
C ARG A 483 -18.71 -17.87 22.17
N SER A 484 -17.48 -18.22 22.53
CA SER A 484 -16.30 -17.44 22.16
C SER A 484 -15.15 -18.32 21.70
N THR A 485 -14.27 -17.76 20.87
CA THR A 485 -13.05 -18.42 20.42
C THR A 485 -11.94 -17.39 20.24
N ASN A 486 -10.80 -17.63 20.88
CA ASN A 486 -9.59 -16.83 20.72
C ASN A 486 -8.48 -17.76 20.20
N THR A 487 -8.06 -17.56 18.94
CA THR A 487 -7.10 -18.45 18.29
C THR A 487 -6.21 -17.70 17.30
N SER A 488 -5.08 -18.31 16.98
CA SER A 488 -4.18 -17.84 15.91
C SER A 488 -4.03 -18.94 14.89
N VAL A 489 -4.50 -18.67 13.67
CA VAL A 489 -4.62 -19.69 12.62
C VAL A 489 -3.94 -19.27 11.34
N ARG A 490 -3.65 -20.24 10.49
CA ARG A 490 -3.06 -20.02 9.17
C ARG A 490 -3.84 -20.83 8.15
N VAL A 491 -4.27 -20.18 7.08
CA VAL A 491 -5.10 -20.77 6.02
C VAL A 491 -4.74 -20.13 4.69
N LYS A 492 -4.86 -20.89 3.59
CA LYS A 492 -4.56 -20.36 2.26
C LYS A 492 -5.69 -19.45 1.79
N ASN A 493 -5.36 -18.56 0.85
CA ASN A 493 -6.32 -17.67 0.23
C ASN A 493 -7.53 -18.43 -0.35
N GLY A 494 -8.74 -18.11 0.14
CA GLY A 494 -10.01 -18.66 -0.32
C GLY A 494 -10.32 -20.08 0.16
N GLU A 495 -9.49 -20.67 1.02
CA GLU A 495 -9.79 -21.92 1.71
C GLU A 495 -10.54 -21.66 3.02
N THR A 496 -11.29 -22.66 3.47
CA THR A 496 -12.04 -22.59 4.73
C THR A 496 -11.37 -23.44 5.78
N LEU A 497 -11.16 -22.86 6.95
CA LEU A 497 -10.63 -23.54 8.12
C LEU A 497 -11.74 -23.69 9.17
N LEU A 498 -11.91 -24.90 9.71
CA LEU A 498 -12.69 -25.11 10.92
C LEU A 498 -11.79 -24.81 12.12
N ILE A 499 -12.15 -23.81 12.93
CA ILE A 499 -11.33 -23.35 14.06
C ILE A 499 -11.82 -23.79 15.43
N GLY A 500 -13.05 -24.31 15.50
CA GLY A 500 -13.64 -24.74 16.75
C GLY A 500 -14.91 -25.56 16.51
N GLY A 501 -15.06 -26.60 17.33
CA GLY A 501 -16.23 -27.45 17.46
C GLY A 501 -16.55 -27.60 18.94
N LEU A 502 -17.77 -27.29 19.38
CA LEU A 502 -18.19 -27.52 20.76
C LEU A 502 -19.44 -28.39 20.78
N ILE A 503 -19.35 -29.52 21.48
CA ILE A 503 -20.43 -30.51 21.62
C ILE A 503 -21.05 -30.34 23.00
N PHE A 504 -22.32 -29.95 23.03
CA PHE A 504 -23.17 -30.01 24.21
C PHE A 504 -24.00 -31.29 24.14
N ASP A 505 -23.99 -32.11 25.19
CA ASP A 505 -24.80 -33.32 25.27
C ASP A 505 -25.64 -33.27 26.54
N THR A 506 -26.97 -33.29 26.39
CA THR A 506 -27.93 -33.28 27.49
C THR A 506 -28.71 -34.58 27.47
N GLU A 507 -28.50 -35.42 28.48
CA GLU A 507 -29.29 -36.64 28.69
C GLU A 507 -30.29 -36.43 29.83
N GLN A 508 -31.56 -36.66 29.55
CA GLN A 508 -32.67 -36.60 30.48
C GLN A 508 -33.38 -37.96 30.50
N GLU A 509 -33.28 -38.69 31.61
CA GLU A 509 -34.01 -39.93 31.84
C GLU A 509 -35.18 -39.67 32.80
N ILE A 510 -36.41 -39.83 32.30
CA ILE A 510 -37.65 -39.74 33.08
C ILE A 510 -38.18 -41.16 33.30
N ALA A 511 -38.01 -41.68 34.50
CA ALA A 511 -38.59 -42.96 34.91
C ALA A 511 -39.87 -42.73 35.71
N SER A 512 -41.02 -43.10 35.13
CA SER A 512 -42.31 -43.13 35.80
C SER A 512 -42.63 -44.55 36.24
N LYS A 513 -42.92 -44.77 37.52
CA LYS A 513 -43.33 -46.10 38.05
C LYS A 513 -44.59 -46.02 38.89
N VAL A 514 -45.42 -47.07 38.83
CA VAL A 514 -46.52 -47.27 39.78
C VAL A 514 -45.94 -47.72 41.12
N PRO A 515 -46.27 -47.07 42.26
CA PRO A 515 -45.79 -47.49 43.58
C PRO A 515 -46.14 -48.96 43.87
N ILE A 516 -45.24 -49.70 44.54
CA ILE A 516 -45.34 -51.14 44.88
C ILE A 516 -45.23 -52.07 43.66
N LEU A 517 -46.06 -51.89 42.63
CA LEU A 517 -46.11 -52.78 41.46
C LEU A 517 -44.90 -52.61 40.51
N GLY A 518 -44.32 -51.41 40.45
CA GLY A 518 -43.13 -51.11 39.64
C GLY A 518 -41.82 -51.70 40.17
N ASP A 519 -41.81 -52.22 41.41
CA ASP A 519 -40.60 -52.75 42.07
C ASP A 519 -40.56 -54.30 42.09
N ILE A 520 -41.61 -55.00 41.61
CA ILE A 520 -41.67 -56.47 41.62
C ILE A 520 -40.82 -57.07 40.47
N PRO A 521 -39.82 -57.94 40.75
CA PRO A 521 -38.85 -58.42 39.76
C PRO A 521 -39.45 -59.07 38.50
N LEU A 522 -40.61 -59.75 38.61
CA LEU A 522 -41.27 -60.44 37.50
C LEU A 522 -42.16 -59.54 36.62
N ILE A 523 -42.78 -58.52 37.18
CA ILE A 523 -43.81 -57.70 36.49
C ILE A 523 -43.43 -56.22 36.37
N LYS A 524 -42.27 -55.80 36.88
CA LYS A 524 -41.80 -54.40 36.85
C LYS A 524 -41.88 -53.72 35.49
N TRP A 525 -41.77 -54.47 34.39
CA TRP A 525 -41.79 -53.94 33.03
C TRP A 525 -43.18 -53.51 32.54
N LEU A 526 -44.27 -54.04 33.12
CA LEU A 526 -45.65 -53.66 32.83
C LEU A 526 -46.10 -52.40 33.60
N PHE A 527 -45.36 -52.01 34.64
CA PHE A 527 -45.71 -50.95 35.59
C PHE A 527 -44.65 -49.84 35.69
N ARG A 528 -43.71 -49.79 34.73
CA ARG A 528 -42.70 -48.73 34.56
C ARG A 528 -42.73 -48.19 33.14
N SER A 529 -42.57 -46.88 33.00
CA SER A 529 -42.33 -46.20 31.73
C SER A 529 -41.03 -45.43 31.87
N ASN A 530 -40.06 -45.72 31.01
CA ASN A 530 -38.81 -44.98 30.94
C ASN A 530 -38.83 -44.18 29.65
N ASP A 531 -38.74 -42.86 29.79
CA ASP A 531 -38.55 -41.95 28.68
C ASP A 531 -37.10 -41.44 28.74
N LYS A 532 -36.33 -41.68 27.69
CA LYS A 532 -34.95 -41.25 27.57
C LYS A 532 -34.88 -40.22 26.46
N ASN A 533 -34.64 -38.98 26.84
CA ASN A 533 -34.42 -37.89 25.90
C ASN A 533 -32.93 -37.52 25.94
N ARG A 534 -32.24 -37.64 24.81
CA ARG A 534 -30.86 -37.15 24.67
C ARG A 534 -30.84 -36.12 23.56
N GLU A 535 -30.35 -34.94 23.87
CA GLU A 535 -30.20 -33.83 22.93
C GLU A 535 -28.73 -33.46 22.85
N GLN A 536 -28.13 -33.65 21.68
CA GLN A 536 -26.76 -33.22 21.40
C GLN A 536 -26.79 -31.99 20.50
N ARG A 537 -26.08 -30.93 20.86
CA ARG A 537 -25.93 -29.70 20.07
C ARG A 537 -24.47 -29.44 19.76
N GLU A 538 -24.12 -29.34 18.49
CA GLU A 538 -22.77 -29.06 18.05
C GLU A 538 -22.68 -27.67 17.43
N LEU A 539 -21.72 -26.87 17.89
CA LEU A 539 -21.38 -25.58 17.27
C LEU A 539 -20.09 -25.72 16.46
N LEU A 540 -20.16 -25.40 15.18
CA LEU A 540 -19.02 -25.37 14.26
C LEU A 540 -18.73 -23.93 13.82
N ILE A 541 -17.46 -23.54 13.89
CA ILE A 541 -17.00 -22.19 13.52
C ILE A 541 -16.03 -22.29 12.35
N PHE A 542 -16.47 -21.83 11.18
CA PHE A 542 -15.69 -21.83 9.95
C PHE A 542 -15.18 -20.43 9.64
N ILE A 543 -13.95 -20.32 9.14
CA ILE A 543 -13.38 -19.05 8.68
C ILE A 543 -12.86 -19.20 7.26
N THR A 544 -13.17 -18.22 6.42
CA THR A 544 -12.72 -18.17 5.03
C THR A 544 -12.14 -16.78 4.74
N PRO A 545 -10.81 -16.62 4.70
CA PRO A 545 -10.20 -15.37 4.27
C PRO A 545 -9.95 -15.36 2.77
N THR A 546 -10.19 -14.22 2.13
CA THR A 546 -10.04 -14.01 0.71
C THR A 546 -9.28 -12.71 0.44
N VAL A 547 -8.13 -12.79 -0.24
CA VAL A 547 -7.40 -11.63 -0.72
C VAL A 547 -8.17 -11.00 -1.89
N ILE A 548 -8.56 -9.74 -1.72
CA ILE A 548 -9.18 -8.93 -2.77
C ILE A 548 -8.07 -8.43 -3.68
N SER A 549 -8.03 -8.93 -4.91
CA SER A 549 -7.08 -8.48 -5.93
C SER A 549 -7.73 -7.39 -6.78
N ASN A 550 -7.09 -6.21 -6.85
CA ASN A 550 -7.52 -5.11 -7.71
C ASN A 550 -7.01 -5.35 -9.14
N ASP A 551 -7.53 -6.36 -9.84
CA ASP A 551 -7.34 -6.54 -11.28
C ASP A 551 -8.56 -5.96 -12.02
N THR A 552 -8.57 -4.63 -12.20
CA THR A 552 -9.37 -3.91 -13.21
C THR A 552 -8.65 -2.66 -13.67
#